data_AF-A0A1J4J857-F1
#
_entry.id   AF-A0A1J4J857-F1
#
_cell.length_a   1.000
_cell.length_b   1.000
_cell.length_c   1.000
_cell.angle_alpha   90.00
_cell.angle_beta   90.00
_cell.angle_gamma   90.00
#
_symmetry.space_group_name_H-M   'P 1'
#
loop_
_entity.id
_entity.type
_entity.pdbx_description
1 polymer ?
#
loop_
_entity_poly.entity_id
_entity_poly.type
_entity_poly.pdbx_seq_one_letter_code
_entity_poly.pdbx_strand_id
1 'polypeptide(L)'
;MDVETAKANLVPGKDVAYLARCMDTLLQNDCSDTSVLNLLLPFLGQNLIENNVIDYGIEPGVDITDRYFVLWEPFARAKAALLVGTIAEKCQSLPDVTEIVNRLIVMVKGNEDIELAFSFLALTNIGVKKPEAILPHFVQLSKIANVLVTIATNPTKAFSLFHSIPFRTEIYDSYLDFCSIKGVFETPDNVQRLVAAGLPFSIVNIANAVLTYIEKRPEMLWKLMTIFLKFVTEHPTGNQMMETDNLTKDQKVNVGFAMRYALLGRDKAGELRNAIEAVPASERNVERFTKIVNSLQLK
;
A
#
# COMPACT_ATOMS: atom_id res chain seq x y z
N MET A 1 17.23 1.87 24.07
CA MET A 1 18.14 0.96 23.35
C MET A 1 18.70 1.75 22.19
N ASP A 2 20.01 1.73 21.95
CA ASP A 2 20.60 2.37 20.76
C ASP A 2 20.55 1.44 19.53
N VAL A 3 20.85 1.99 18.36
CA VAL A 3 20.78 1.30 17.05
C VAL A 3 21.72 0.10 17.00
N GLU A 4 22.97 0.24 17.46
CA GLU A 4 23.96 -0.84 17.42
C GLU A 4 23.54 -2.01 18.31
N THR A 5 23.04 -1.70 19.51
CA THR A 5 22.44 -2.68 20.41
C THR A 5 21.26 -3.36 19.75
N ALA A 6 20.34 -2.62 19.10
CA ALA A 6 19.19 -3.21 18.44
C ALA A 6 19.60 -4.16 17.29
N LYS A 7 20.58 -3.79 16.46
CA LYS A 7 21.12 -4.63 15.38
C LYS A 7 21.76 -5.90 15.92
N ALA A 8 22.67 -5.77 16.89
CA ALA A 8 23.35 -6.90 17.52
C ALA A 8 22.37 -7.85 18.20
N ASN A 9 21.22 -7.34 18.63
CA ASN A 9 20.22 -8.12 19.33
C ASN A 9 19.14 -8.73 18.43
N LEU A 10 19.08 -8.36 17.16
CA LEU A 10 18.14 -8.89 16.17
C LEU A 10 18.61 -10.29 15.68
N VAL A 11 18.58 -11.28 16.58
CA VAL A 11 19.02 -12.66 16.34
C VAL A 11 17.96 -13.66 16.82
N PRO A 12 17.86 -14.86 16.19
CA PRO A 12 16.94 -15.91 16.60
C PRO A 12 17.02 -16.31 18.08
N GLY A 13 15.92 -16.83 18.61
CA GLY A 13 15.84 -17.44 19.95
C GLY A 13 15.62 -16.45 21.08
N LYS A 14 15.19 -15.22 20.77
CA LYS A 14 14.89 -14.20 21.78
C LYS A 14 13.39 -13.99 21.96
N ASP A 15 13.05 -13.44 23.12
CA ASP A 15 11.69 -13.04 23.47
C ASP A 15 11.11 -12.06 22.42
N VAL A 16 9.87 -12.31 22.01
CA VAL A 16 9.21 -11.54 20.94
C VAL A 16 9.08 -10.06 21.30
N ALA A 17 8.79 -9.72 22.55
CA ALA A 17 8.67 -8.31 22.96
C ALA A 17 10.03 -7.60 22.95
N TYR A 18 11.11 -8.33 23.21
CA TYR A 18 12.46 -7.79 23.06
C TYR A 18 12.84 -7.59 21.58
N LEU A 19 12.56 -8.57 20.71
CA LEU A 19 12.77 -8.47 19.27
C LEU A 19 11.95 -7.32 18.65
N ALA A 20 10.69 -7.17 19.05
CA ALA A 20 9.82 -6.08 18.63
C ALA A 20 10.42 -4.72 18.99
N ARG A 21 10.93 -4.55 20.22
CA ARG A 21 11.62 -3.32 20.64
C ARG A 21 12.90 -3.04 19.85
N CYS A 22 13.64 -4.08 19.45
CA CYS A 22 14.78 -3.93 18.55
C CYS A 22 14.32 -3.38 17.20
N MET A 23 13.30 -4.00 16.58
CA MET A 23 12.75 -3.53 15.31
C MET A 23 12.19 -2.10 15.39
N ASP A 24 11.48 -1.76 16.48
CA ASP A 24 10.96 -0.41 16.70
C ASP A 24 12.07 0.63 16.86
N THR A 25 13.16 0.27 17.53
CA THR A 25 14.34 1.15 17.65
C THR A 25 14.92 1.45 16.26
N LEU A 26 15.01 0.45 15.38
CA LEU A 26 15.53 0.60 14.02
C LEU A 26 14.56 1.38 13.12
N LEU A 27 13.25 1.14 13.24
CA LEU A 27 12.21 1.91 12.54
C LEU A 27 12.30 3.41 12.87
N GLN A 28 12.60 3.75 14.12
CA GLN A 28 12.63 5.15 14.58
C GLN A 28 13.95 5.87 14.26
N ASN A 29 15.09 5.18 14.25
CA ASN A 29 16.41 5.83 14.27
C ASN A 29 17.32 5.49 13.08
N ASP A 30 17.09 4.38 12.36
CA ASP A 30 17.97 3.95 11.27
C ASP A 30 17.19 3.26 10.14
N CYS A 31 16.14 3.93 9.69
CA CYS A 31 15.15 3.38 8.76
C CYS A 31 15.65 3.23 7.32
N SER A 32 16.93 3.50 7.03
CA SER A 32 17.52 3.40 5.69
C SER A 32 18.68 2.40 5.59
N ASP A 33 19.11 1.81 6.72
CA ASP A 33 20.24 0.88 6.74
C ASP A 33 19.87 -0.49 6.15
N THR A 34 20.38 -0.74 4.95
CA THR A 34 20.19 -2.00 4.23
C THR A 34 20.93 -3.19 4.84
N SER A 35 21.92 -2.97 5.73
CA SER A 35 22.65 -4.07 6.39
C SER A 35 21.74 -4.93 7.28
N VAL A 36 20.64 -4.34 7.76
CA VAL A 36 19.64 -4.99 8.62
C VAL A 36 18.80 -6.02 7.85
N LEU A 37 18.71 -5.92 6.52
CA LEU A 37 17.82 -6.77 5.72
C LEU A 37 18.10 -8.27 5.89
N ASN A 38 19.38 -8.67 5.96
CA ASN A 38 19.75 -10.07 6.16
C ASN A 38 19.43 -10.57 7.57
N LEU A 39 19.47 -9.69 8.56
CA LEU A 39 19.11 -10.02 9.95
C LEU A 39 17.60 -10.27 10.09
N LEU A 40 16.77 -9.73 9.18
CA LEU A 40 15.32 -9.88 9.20
C LEU A 40 14.82 -11.18 8.57
N LEU A 41 15.62 -11.85 7.73
CA LEU A 41 15.23 -13.06 7.01
C LEU A 41 14.64 -14.18 7.87
N PRO A 42 15.22 -14.53 9.05
CA PRO A 42 14.65 -15.56 9.92
C PRO A 42 13.23 -15.24 10.35
N PHE A 43 12.95 -13.96 10.65
CA PHE A 43 11.67 -13.49 11.17
C PHE A 43 10.59 -13.33 10.09
N LEU A 44 10.94 -13.45 8.80
CA LEU A 44 9.96 -13.53 7.71
C LEU A 44 9.51 -14.96 7.42
N GLY A 45 10.15 -15.96 8.05
CA GLY A 45 9.83 -17.39 7.91
C GLY A 45 8.48 -17.78 8.53
N GLN A 46 8.17 -19.08 8.52
CA GLN A 46 6.98 -19.65 9.15
C GLN A 46 7.37 -20.53 10.33
N ASN A 47 6.41 -20.80 11.21
CA ASN A 47 6.56 -21.65 12.39
C ASN A 47 7.74 -21.16 13.25
N LEU A 48 7.78 -19.86 13.51
CA LEU A 48 8.91 -19.21 14.16
C LEU A 48 9.18 -19.78 15.55
N ILE A 49 8.13 -20.21 16.25
CA ILE A 49 8.23 -20.81 17.59
C ILE A 49 8.83 -22.22 17.48
N GLU A 50 8.27 -23.05 16.59
CA GLU A 50 8.73 -24.44 16.39
C GLU A 50 10.19 -24.48 15.94
N ASN A 51 10.61 -23.47 15.17
CA ASN A 51 11.97 -23.31 14.67
C ASN A 51 12.90 -22.56 15.64
N ASN A 52 12.46 -22.26 16.87
CA ASN A 52 13.21 -21.49 17.87
C ASN A 52 13.74 -20.14 17.36
N VAL A 53 13.03 -19.52 16.41
CA VAL A 53 13.34 -18.18 15.91
C VAL A 53 12.88 -17.11 16.90
N ILE A 54 11.75 -17.36 17.56
CA ILE A 54 11.22 -16.49 18.61
C ILE A 54 10.90 -17.31 19.87
N ASP A 55 10.97 -16.66 21.03
CA ASP A 55 10.67 -17.27 22.34
C ASP A 55 9.50 -16.57 23.05
N TYR A 56 8.82 -17.31 23.91
CA TYR A 56 7.75 -16.87 24.81
C TYR A 56 8.28 -16.72 26.23
N GLY A 57 9.12 -15.69 26.44
CA GLY A 57 9.73 -15.46 27.75
C GLY A 57 8.77 -14.79 28.74
N ILE A 58 7.84 -13.95 28.27
CA ILE A 58 6.97 -13.13 29.14
C ILE A 58 5.59 -12.93 28.46
N GLU A 59 4.50 -13.09 29.22
CA GLU A 59 3.15 -12.63 28.83
C GLU A 59 3.20 -11.15 28.40
N PRO A 60 2.45 -10.72 27.36
CA PRO A 60 2.64 -9.40 26.78
C PRO A 60 2.33 -8.32 27.82
N GLY A 61 3.39 -7.65 28.28
CA GLY A 61 3.29 -6.29 28.73
C GLY A 61 2.67 -5.49 27.59
N VAL A 62 1.53 -4.88 27.92
CA VAL A 62 0.79 -3.88 27.14
C VAL A 62 1.72 -3.07 26.24
N ASP A 63 1.44 -3.01 24.93
CA ASP A 63 1.40 -1.77 24.12
C ASP A 63 1.54 -2.06 22.60
N ILE A 64 0.43 -1.90 21.88
CA ILE A 64 0.31 -1.16 20.58
C ILE A 64 -1.10 -0.52 20.52
N THR A 65 -2.07 -1.08 21.24
CA THR A 65 -3.28 -0.42 21.76
C THR A 65 -3.80 -1.32 22.89
N ASP A 66 -4.36 -0.78 23.98
CA ASP A 66 -4.90 -1.48 25.17
C ASP A 66 -6.01 -2.54 24.92
N ARG A 67 -6.12 -3.12 23.72
CA ARG A 67 -7.24 -3.98 23.29
C ARG A 67 -6.87 -5.11 22.33
N TYR A 68 -5.60 -5.41 22.10
CA TYR A 68 -5.20 -6.45 21.14
C TYR A 68 -4.64 -7.70 21.80
N PHE A 69 -5.36 -8.81 21.64
CA PHE A 69 -4.77 -10.14 21.70
C PHE A 69 -4.07 -10.38 20.35
N VAL A 70 -2.74 -10.25 20.29
CA VAL A 70 -1.99 -10.53 19.06
C VAL A 70 -1.33 -11.90 19.18
N LEU A 71 -1.55 -12.76 18.19
CA LEU A 71 -0.70 -13.94 18.01
C LEU A 71 0.73 -13.46 17.75
N TRP A 72 1.66 -13.87 18.60
CA TRP A 72 3.02 -13.33 18.61
C TRP A 72 3.85 -13.63 17.37
N GLU A 73 3.64 -14.79 16.73
CA GLU A 73 4.32 -15.09 15.47
C GLU A 73 3.85 -14.15 14.35
N PRO A 74 2.54 -14.01 14.06
CA PRO A 74 2.05 -13.00 13.12
C PRO A 74 2.53 -11.59 13.41
N PHE A 75 2.63 -11.23 14.68
CA PHE A 75 3.16 -9.93 15.10
C PHE A 75 4.64 -9.74 14.75
N ALA A 76 5.49 -10.71 15.09
CA ALA A 76 6.92 -10.64 14.83
C ALA A 76 7.19 -10.58 13.32
N ARG A 77 6.48 -11.41 12.55
CA ARG A 77 6.55 -11.44 11.08
C ARG A 77 6.11 -10.11 10.48
N ALA A 78 4.97 -9.59 10.93
CA ALA A 78 4.44 -8.29 10.55
C ALA A 78 5.43 -7.14 10.79
N LYS A 79 6.04 -7.07 11.98
CA LYS A 79 7.05 -6.04 12.30
C LYS A 79 8.30 -6.17 11.44
N ALA A 80 8.79 -7.38 11.20
CA ALA A 80 9.92 -7.61 10.32
C ALA A 80 9.61 -7.12 8.89
N ALA A 81 8.43 -7.44 8.37
CA ALA A 81 7.98 -6.96 7.06
C ALA A 81 7.84 -5.43 7.03
N LEU A 82 7.29 -4.79 8.07
CA LEU A 82 7.20 -3.34 8.17
C LEU A 82 8.59 -2.68 8.11
N LEU A 83 9.57 -3.22 8.83
CA LEU A 83 10.95 -2.70 8.80
C LEU A 83 11.61 -2.89 7.44
N VAL A 84 11.42 -4.05 6.79
CA VAL A 84 11.86 -4.25 5.40
C VAL A 84 11.24 -3.20 4.47
N GLY A 85 9.93 -2.99 4.56
CA GLY A 85 9.22 -2.02 3.74
C GLY A 85 9.70 -0.58 3.96
N THR A 86 10.00 -0.23 5.20
CA THR A 86 10.51 1.10 5.56
C THR A 86 11.94 1.31 5.03
N ILE A 87 12.82 0.31 5.19
CA ILE A 87 14.17 0.32 4.60
C ILE A 87 14.08 0.45 3.08
N ALA A 88 13.21 -0.34 2.46
CA ALA A 88 12.98 -0.30 1.03
C ALA A 88 12.41 1.04 0.55
N GLU A 89 11.68 1.78 1.38
CA GLU A 89 11.20 3.13 1.04
C GLU A 89 12.35 4.15 1.11
N LYS A 90 13.07 4.16 2.24
CA LYS A 90 13.99 5.25 2.62
C LYS A 90 15.42 5.09 2.09
N CYS A 91 15.88 3.88 1.81
CA CYS A 91 17.25 3.66 1.32
C CYS A 91 17.48 4.32 -0.05
N GLN A 92 18.73 4.70 -0.34
CA GLN A 92 19.08 5.24 -1.66
C GLN A 92 19.10 4.15 -2.74
N SER A 93 19.70 3.00 -2.43
CA SER A 93 19.83 1.85 -3.31
C SER A 93 19.50 0.57 -2.56
N LEU A 94 18.69 -0.29 -3.17
CA LEU A 94 18.29 -1.56 -2.59
C LEU A 94 19.25 -2.69 -3.04
N PRO A 95 19.80 -3.51 -2.13
CA PRO A 95 20.64 -4.65 -2.50
C PRO A 95 19.83 -5.78 -3.16
N ASP A 96 20.43 -6.93 -3.44
CA ASP A 96 19.66 -8.10 -3.85
C ASP A 96 18.63 -8.46 -2.75
N VAL A 97 17.37 -8.59 -3.17
CA VAL A 97 16.21 -8.84 -2.29
C VAL A 97 15.43 -10.07 -2.71
N THR A 98 15.95 -10.92 -3.61
CA THR A 98 15.23 -12.11 -4.10
C THR A 98 14.74 -13.00 -2.96
N GLU A 99 15.58 -13.29 -1.95
CA GLU A 99 15.15 -14.12 -0.82
C GLU A 99 14.08 -13.43 0.04
N ILE A 100 14.22 -12.13 0.27
CA ILE A 100 13.24 -11.33 1.04
C ILE A 100 11.90 -11.32 0.33
N VAL A 101 11.88 -11.05 -0.98
CA VAL A 101 10.67 -11.08 -1.80
C VAL A 101 10.02 -12.45 -1.73
N ASN A 102 10.77 -13.54 -1.88
CA ASN A 102 10.22 -14.90 -1.78
C ASN A 102 9.52 -15.15 -0.44
N ARG A 103 10.12 -14.73 0.68
CA ARG A 103 9.51 -14.88 2.02
C ARG A 103 8.26 -14.00 2.18
N LEU A 104 8.30 -12.76 1.69
CA LEU A 104 7.15 -11.85 1.71
C LEU A 104 5.99 -12.36 0.84
N ILE A 105 6.28 -12.98 -0.31
CA ILE A 105 5.26 -13.59 -1.19
C ILE A 105 4.58 -14.80 -0.53
N VAL A 106 5.27 -15.50 0.36
CA VAL A 106 4.64 -16.55 1.19
C VAL A 106 3.78 -15.91 2.27
N MET A 107 4.33 -14.91 2.98
CA MET A 107 3.66 -14.21 4.07
C MET A 107 2.37 -13.50 3.63
N VAL A 108 2.37 -12.88 2.45
CA VAL A 108 1.19 -12.19 1.90
C VAL A 108 0.03 -13.15 1.54
N LYS A 109 0.26 -14.45 1.55
CA LYS A 109 -0.77 -15.49 1.39
C LYS A 109 -1.32 -16.00 2.73
N GLY A 110 -0.82 -15.46 3.84
CA GLY A 110 -1.26 -15.81 5.20
C GLY A 110 -2.70 -15.39 5.47
N ASN A 111 -3.25 -15.87 6.59
CA ASN A 111 -4.62 -15.61 7.01
C ASN A 111 -4.77 -14.36 7.89
N GLU A 112 -3.64 -13.79 8.33
CA GLU A 112 -3.60 -12.68 9.27
C GLU A 112 -3.53 -11.35 8.52
N ASP A 113 -4.54 -10.50 8.71
CA ASP A 113 -4.65 -9.23 7.97
C ASP A 113 -3.42 -8.32 8.21
N ILE A 114 -2.78 -8.42 9.37
CA ILE A 114 -1.58 -7.66 9.71
C ILE A 114 -0.36 -8.13 8.90
N GLU A 115 -0.22 -9.45 8.69
CA GLU A 115 0.84 -10.00 7.84
C GLU A 115 0.58 -9.62 6.38
N LEU A 116 -0.67 -9.77 5.92
CA LEU A 116 -1.13 -9.40 4.59
C LEU A 116 -0.78 -7.93 4.29
N ALA A 117 -1.14 -7.02 5.19
CA ALA A 117 -0.91 -5.60 5.03
C ALA A 117 0.58 -5.25 4.97
N PHE A 118 1.36 -5.62 5.99
CA PHE A 118 2.77 -5.19 6.05
C PHE A 118 3.65 -5.88 5.02
N SER A 119 3.36 -7.14 4.66
CA SER A 119 4.07 -7.79 3.56
C SER A 119 3.75 -7.14 2.21
N PHE A 120 2.48 -6.74 1.97
CA PHE A 120 2.11 -6.01 0.76
C PHE A 120 2.76 -4.62 0.68
N LEU A 121 2.80 -3.86 1.79
CA LEU A 121 3.51 -2.59 1.88
C LEU A 121 5.00 -2.77 1.56
N ALA A 122 5.63 -3.77 2.15
CA ALA A 122 7.03 -4.08 1.90
C ALA A 122 7.31 -4.43 0.44
N LEU A 123 6.49 -5.31 -0.15
CA LEU A 123 6.59 -5.69 -1.56
C LEU A 123 6.35 -4.49 -2.49
N THR A 124 5.46 -3.56 -2.13
CA THR A 124 5.22 -2.35 -2.89
C THR A 124 6.42 -1.40 -2.85
N ASN A 125 7.03 -1.19 -1.69
CA ASN A 125 8.20 -0.32 -1.57
C ASN A 125 9.44 -0.90 -2.28
N ILE A 126 9.62 -2.23 -2.21
CA ILE A 126 10.58 -2.95 -3.07
C ILE A 126 10.22 -2.72 -4.54
N GLY A 127 8.93 -2.86 -4.87
CA GLY A 127 8.22 -2.46 -6.08
C GLY A 127 8.76 -1.25 -6.79
N VAL A 128 8.64 -0.14 -6.09
CA VAL A 128 8.96 1.19 -6.59
C VAL A 128 10.44 1.31 -6.96
N LYS A 129 11.35 0.62 -6.25
CA LYS A 129 12.80 0.67 -6.51
C LYS A 129 13.31 -0.40 -7.47
N LYS A 130 12.75 -1.61 -7.43
CA LYS A 130 13.19 -2.78 -8.22
C LYS A 130 12.02 -3.50 -8.87
N PRO A 131 11.31 -2.88 -9.84
CA PRO A 131 10.12 -3.47 -10.46
C PRO A 131 10.27 -4.93 -10.88
N GLU A 132 11.43 -5.29 -11.41
CA GLU A 132 11.77 -6.64 -11.86
C GLU A 132 11.60 -7.73 -10.79
N ALA A 133 11.71 -7.39 -9.50
CA ALA A 133 11.60 -8.36 -8.42
C ALA A 133 10.14 -8.79 -8.12
N ILE A 134 9.14 -8.00 -8.54
CA ILE A 134 7.73 -8.15 -8.16
C ILE A 134 6.81 -8.31 -9.35
N LEU A 135 7.24 -7.87 -10.55
CA LEU A 135 6.51 -8.12 -11.80
C LEU A 135 6.16 -9.60 -12.03
N PRO A 136 7.00 -10.60 -11.67
CA PRO A 136 6.62 -12.02 -11.75
C PRO A 136 5.38 -12.38 -10.91
N HIS A 137 5.10 -11.60 -9.86
CA HIS A 137 4.02 -11.85 -8.89
C HIS A 137 2.83 -10.89 -9.07
N PHE A 138 2.88 -9.97 -10.04
CA PHE A 138 1.93 -8.87 -10.21
C PHE A 138 0.45 -9.31 -10.20
N VAL A 139 0.09 -10.40 -10.88
CA VAL A 139 -1.31 -10.88 -10.93
C VAL A 139 -1.80 -11.29 -9.55
N GLN A 140 -0.96 -11.99 -8.79
CA GLN A 140 -1.29 -12.40 -7.44
C GLN A 140 -1.40 -11.16 -6.52
N LEU A 141 -0.41 -10.26 -6.59
CA LEU A 141 -0.37 -9.05 -5.79
C LEU A 141 -1.54 -8.11 -6.08
N SER A 142 -2.02 -8.05 -7.32
CA SER A 142 -3.21 -7.27 -7.69
C SER A 142 -4.46 -7.74 -6.94
N LYS A 143 -4.65 -9.05 -6.79
CA LYS A 143 -5.77 -9.61 -6.02
C LYS A 143 -5.65 -9.25 -4.54
N ILE A 144 -4.45 -9.39 -3.97
CA ILE A 144 -4.18 -9.01 -2.59
C ILE A 144 -4.44 -7.52 -2.35
N ALA A 145 -3.95 -6.66 -3.24
CA ALA A 145 -4.10 -5.22 -3.16
C ALA A 145 -5.59 -4.83 -3.08
N ASN A 146 -6.43 -5.43 -3.93
CA ASN A 146 -7.87 -5.18 -3.91
C ASN A 146 -8.57 -5.74 -2.65
N VAL A 147 -8.13 -6.89 -2.13
CA VAL A 147 -8.61 -7.42 -0.83
C VAL A 147 -8.29 -6.44 0.30
N LEU A 148 -7.06 -5.91 0.35
CA LEU A 148 -6.65 -4.94 1.36
C LEU A 148 -7.46 -3.64 1.29
N VAL A 149 -7.72 -3.13 0.09
CA VAL A 149 -8.62 -1.96 -0.08
C VAL A 149 -10.02 -2.26 0.43
N THR A 150 -10.54 -3.45 0.17
CA THR A 150 -11.87 -3.88 0.66
C THR A 150 -11.91 -3.91 2.19
N ILE A 151 -10.91 -4.52 2.83
CA ILE A 151 -10.79 -4.58 4.30
C ILE A 151 -10.66 -3.17 4.88
N ALA A 152 -9.83 -2.32 4.28
CA ALA A 152 -9.65 -0.93 4.71
C ALA A 152 -10.94 -0.10 4.57
N THR A 153 -11.72 -0.34 3.52
CA THR A 153 -12.98 0.38 3.30
C THR A 153 -14.03 -0.03 4.34
N ASN A 154 -14.15 -1.33 4.60
CA ASN A 154 -15.19 -1.90 5.47
C ASN A 154 -14.57 -2.88 6.49
N PRO A 155 -13.91 -2.38 7.54
CA PRO A 155 -13.31 -3.24 8.56
C PRO A 155 -14.40 -3.94 9.38
N THR A 156 -14.52 -5.26 9.25
CA THR A 156 -15.57 -6.07 9.92
C THR A 156 -15.13 -6.63 11.27
N LYS A 157 -13.83 -6.81 11.51
CA LYS A 157 -13.28 -7.34 12.76
C LYS A 157 -13.24 -6.25 13.83
N ALA A 158 -13.80 -6.50 15.02
CA ALA A 158 -13.95 -5.50 16.09
C ALA A 158 -12.63 -4.90 16.60
N PHE A 159 -11.55 -5.68 16.59
CA PHE A 159 -10.19 -5.25 16.95
C PHE A 159 -9.29 -5.43 15.74
N SER A 160 -9.30 -4.42 14.85
CA SER A 160 -8.55 -4.43 13.58
C SER A 160 -7.85 -3.09 13.29
N LEU A 161 -6.59 -3.13 12.83
CA LEU A 161 -5.78 -1.93 12.57
C LEU A 161 -6.44 -1.07 11.50
N PHE A 162 -7.26 -1.70 10.65
CA PHE A 162 -8.07 -1.06 9.64
C PHE A 162 -9.18 -0.15 10.20
N HIS A 163 -9.44 -0.13 11.52
CA HIS A 163 -10.23 0.95 12.13
C HIS A 163 -9.45 2.26 12.25
N SER A 164 -8.12 2.21 12.20
CA SER A 164 -7.25 3.40 12.26
C SER A 164 -7.26 4.14 10.93
N ILE A 165 -7.65 5.41 10.97
CA ILE A 165 -7.61 6.32 9.81
C ILE A 165 -6.21 6.39 9.17
N PRO A 166 -5.13 6.66 9.91
CA PRO A 166 -3.77 6.67 9.35
C PRO A 166 -3.42 5.36 8.64
N PHE A 167 -3.76 4.22 9.26
CA PHE A 167 -3.43 2.90 8.69
C PHE A 167 -4.19 2.64 7.39
N ARG A 168 -5.50 2.91 7.34
CA ARG A 168 -6.27 2.81 6.08
C ARG A 168 -5.71 3.67 4.97
N THR A 169 -5.27 4.89 5.32
CA THR A 169 -4.68 5.83 4.37
C THR A 169 -3.40 5.25 3.77
N GLU A 170 -2.57 4.61 4.59
CA GLU A 170 -1.34 3.95 4.14
C GLU A 170 -1.64 2.76 3.21
N ILE A 171 -2.71 1.99 3.47
CA ILE A 171 -3.15 0.91 2.58
C ILE A 171 -3.57 1.47 1.21
N TYR A 172 -4.32 2.56 1.19
CA TYR A 172 -4.73 3.20 -0.07
C TYR A 172 -3.54 3.78 -0.82
N ASP A 173 -2.58 4.41 -0.14
CA ASP A 173 -1.40 4.97 -0.80
C ASP A 173 -0.51 3.85 -1.37
N SER A 174 -0.26 2.80 -0.59
CA SER A 174 0.45 1.61 -1.04
C SER A 174 -0.25 0.93 -2.23
N TYR A 175 -1.58 0.92 -2.28
CA TYR A 175 -2.31 0.42 -3.45
C TYR A 175 -2.02 1.25 -4.70
N LEU A 176 -2.06 2.58 -4.57
CA LEU A 176 -1.82 3.50 -5.69
C LEU A 176 -0.34 3.44 -6.13
N ASP A 177 0.60 3.29 -5.20
CA ASP A 177 2.01 3.10 -5.50
C ASP A 177 2.24 1.77 -6.22
N PHE A 178 1.59 0.69 -5.79
CA PHE A 178 1.64 -0.60 -6.49
C PHE A 178 1.18 -0.47 -7.94
N CYS A 179 0.05 0.21 -8.18
CA CYS A 179 -0.43 0.47 -9.54
C CYS A 179 0.52 1.36 -10.37
N SER A 180 1.36 2.16 -9.71
CA SER A 180 2.32 3.06 -10.34
C SER A 180 3.70 2.42 -10.57
N ILE A 181 3.94 1.20 -10.09
CA ILE A 181 5.18 0.46 -10.36
C ILE A 181 5.36 0.29 -11.86
N LYS A 182 6.58 0.59 -12.34
CA LYS A 182 6.95 0.39 -13.75
C LYS A 182 6.66 -1.05 -14.19
N GLY A 183 5.96 -1.22 -15.30
CA GLY A 183 5.50 -2.53 -15.79
C GLY A 183 4.11 -2.95 -15.33
N VAL A 184 3.58 -2.45 -14.20
CA VAL A 184 2.26 -2.85 -13.68
C VAL A 184 1.11 -2.31 -14.53
N PHE A 185 1.16 -1.03 -14.90
CA PHE A 185 0.13 -0.38 -15.73
C PHE A 185 0.68 -0.06 -17.13
N GLU A 186 1.56 -0.87 -17.71
CA GLU A 186 2.24 -0.51 -18.97
C GLU A 186 1.58 -1.06 -20.24
N THR A 187 0.89 -2.20 -20.14
CA THR A 187 0.31 -2.88 -21.31
C THR A 187 -1.19 -3.04 -21.16
N PRO A 188 -1.97 -3.04 -22.26
CA PRO A 188 -3.41 -3.33 -22.21
C PRO A 188 -3.73 -4.65 -21.49
N ASP A 189 -2.91 -5.68 -21.68
CA ASP A 189 -3.05 -6.97 -21.00
C ASP A 189 -2.90 -6.85 -19.47
N ASN A 190 -1.94 -6.04 -19.00
CA ASN A 190 -1.77 -5.82 -17.56
C ASN A 190 -2.92 -5.00 -16.98
N VAL A 191 -3.43 -4.01 -17.73
CA VAL A 191 -4.64 -3.26 -17.36
C VAL A 191 -5.84 -4.21 -17.24
N GLN A 192 -6.04 -5.11 -18.21
CA GLN A 192 -7.12 -6.11 -18.15
C GLN A 192 -6.98 -7.04 -16.94
N ARG A 193 -5.76 -7.46 -16.59
CA ARG A 193 -5.50 -8.29 -15.40
C ARG A 193 -5.81 -7.55 -14.09
N LEU A 194 -5.49 -6.26 -13.99
CA LEU A 194 -5.86 -5.42 -12.86
C LEU A 194 -7.38 -5.24 -12.74
N VAL A 195 -8.05 -5.01 -13.87
CA VAL A 195 -9.51 -4.92 -13.94
C VAL A 195 -10.15 -6.22 -13.45
N ALA A 196 -9.70 -7.36 -13.97
CA ALA A 196 -10.17 -8.68 -13.53
C ALA A 196 -9.88 -8.96 -12.05
N ALA A 197 -8.84 -8.34 -11.48
CA ALA A 197 -8.54 -8.44 -10.06
C ALA A 197 -9.44 -7.55 -9.18
N GLY A 198 -10.15 -6.55 -9.73
CA GLY A 198 -11.02 -5.63 -9.00
C GLY A 198 -10.60 -4.16 -8.98
N LEU A 199 -9.72 -3.71 -9.89
CA LEU A 199 -9.27 -2.30 -9.95
C LEU A 199 -10.41 -1.26 -9.94
N PRO A 200 -11.48 -1.37 -10.77
CA PRO A 200 -12.56 -0.39 -10.78
C PRO A 200 -13.19 -0.16 -9.40
N PHE A 201 -13.43 -1.25 -8.67
CA PHE A 201 -14.03 -1.20 -7.33
C PHE A 201 -13.12 -0.49 -6.33
N SER A 202 -11.82 -0.81 -6.35
CA SER A 202 -10.83 -0.20 -5.48
C SER A 202 -10.65 1.29 -5.75
N ILE A 203 -10.65 1.71 -7.01
CA ILE A 203 -10.61 3.13 -7.39
C ILE A 203 -11.83 3.87 -6.83
N VAL A 204 -13.06 3.32 -6.95
CA VAL A 204 -14.27 3.94 -6.38
C VAL A 204 -14.18 4.07 -4.86
N ASN A 205 -13.76 3.02 -4.16
CA ASN A 205 -13.67 3.04 -2.71
C ASN A 205 -12.64 4.06 -2.22
N ILE A 206 -11.46 4.10 -2.85
CA ILE A 206 -10.45 5.10 -2.54
C ILE A 206 -11.01 6.50 -2.85
N ALA A 207 -11.66 6.69 -4.01
CA ALA A 207 -12.29 7.95 -4.43
C ALA A 207 -13.38 8.45 -3.47
N ASN A 208 -14.13 7.56 -2.83
CA ASN A 208 -15.14 7.93 -1.84
C ASN A 208 -14.54 8.19 -0.46
N ALA A 209 -13.45 7.51 -0.11
CA ALA A 209 -12.69 7.77 1.10
C ALA A 209 -12.01 9.17 1.08
N VAL A 210 -11.84 9.76 -0.11
CA VAL A 210 -11.13 11.03 -0.35
C VAL A 210 -11.58 12.20 0.51
N LEU A 211 -12.88 12.28 0.84
CA LEU A 211 -13.48 13.38 1.59
C LEU A 211 -12.80 13.66 2.93
N THR A 212 -12.26 12.63 3.59
CA THR A 212 -11.69 12.73 4.94
C THR A 212 -10.16 12.86 4.92
N TYR A 213 -9.51 12.52 3.80
CA TYR A 213 -8.06 12.24 3.77
C TYR A 213 -7.26 13.11 2.82
N ILE A 214 -7.81 13.50 1.66
CA ILE A 214 -7.03 14.15 0.60
C ILE A 214 -6.68 15.61 0.90
N GLU A 215 -7.44 16.30 1.74
CA GLU A 215 -7.03 17.62 2.24
C GLU A 215 -5.66 17.56 2.93
N LYS A 216 -5.28 16.41 3.50
CA LYS A 216 -4.00 16.21 4.20
C LYS A 216 -2.92 15.54 3.34
N ARG A 217 -3.31 14.79 2.29
CA ARG A 217 -2.41 14.05 1.38
C ARG A 217 -2.79 14.29 -0.08
N PRO A 218 -2.49 15.48 -0.65
CA PRO A 218 -2.83 15.81 -2.03
C PRO A 218 -2.21 14.83 -3.03
N GLU A 219 -1.02 14.29 -2.78
CA GLU A 219 -0.32 13.35 -3.64
C GLU A 219 -1.17 12.13 -4.01
N MET A 220 -1.96 11.61 -3.07
CA MET A 220 -2.86 10.47 -3.30
C MET A 220 -3.94 10.81 -4.34
N LEU A 221 -4.45 12.05 -4.36
CA LEU A 221 -5.41 12.52 -5.36
C LEU A 221 -4.84 12.39 -6.77
N TRP A 222 -3.61 12.88 -6.94
CA TRP A 222 -2.94 12.91 -8.22
C TRP A 222 -2.58 11.51 -8.70
N LYS A 223 -2.13 10.63 -7.79
CA LYS A 223 -1.90 9.20 -8.11
C LYS A 223 -3.21 8.52 -8.54
N LEU A 224 -4.27 8.65 -7.74
CA LEU A 224 -5.60 8.10 -8.03
C LEU A 224 -6.11 8.54 -9.40
N MET A 225 -6.08 9.84 -9.69
CA MET A 225 -6.58 10.36 -10.95
C MET A 225 -5.72 9.95 -12.15
N THR A 226 -4.40 9.87 -11.98
CA THR A 226 -3.49 9.38 -13.03
C THR A 226 -3.82 7.93 -13.38
N ILE A 227 -3.96 7.06 -12.38
CA ILE A 227 -4.29 5.64 -12.57
C ILE A 227 -5.67 5.48 -13.19
N PHE A 228 -6.67 6.19 -12.66
CA PHE A 228 -8.04 6.14 -13.15
C PHE A 228 -8.14 6.61 -14.62
N LEU A 229 -7.50 7.72 -14.99
CA LEU A 229 -7.54 8.20 -16.37
C LEU A 229 -6.79 7.28 -17.32
N LYS A 230 -5.69 6.69 -16.87
CA LYS A 230 -4.98 5.66 -17.64
C LYS A 230 -5.86 4.45 -17.89
N PHE A 231 -6.55 3.96 -16.86
CA PHE A 231 -7.57 2.91 -16.97
C PHE A 231 -8.65 3.26 -18.00
N VAL A 232 -9.29 4.42 -17.88
CA VAL A 232 -10.41 4.82 -18.75
C VAL A 232 -9.97 5.04 -20.19
N THR A 233 -8.76 5.58 -20.41
CA THR A 233 -8.25 5.88 -21.77
C THR A 233 -7.68 4.67 -22.48
N GLU A 234 -7.04 3.75 -21.75
CA GLU A 234 -6.31 2.61 -22.34
C GLU A 234 -7.13 1.31 -22.39
N HIS A 235 -8.14 1.15 -21.52
CA HIS A 235 -9.02 -0.02 -21.56
C HIS A 235 -10.16 0.14 -22.57
N PRO A 236 -10.42 -0.84 -23.46
CA PRO A 236 -11.44 -0.72 -24.52
C PRO A 236 -12.85 -0.31 -24.04
N THR A 237 -13.25 -0.77 -22.86
CA THR A 237 -14.54 -0.44 -22.24
C THR A 237 -14.37 0.21 -20.86
N GLY A 238 -13.22 0.84 -20.60
CA GLY A 238 -12.90 1.40 -19.28
C GLY A 238 -13.94 2.41 -18.77
N ASN A 239 -14.49 3.24 -19.66
CA ASN A 239 -15.55 4.20 -19.32
C ASN A 239 -16.92 3.56 -18.98
N GLN A 240 -17.13 2.29 -19.30
CA GLN A 240 -18.37 1.55 -19.04
C GLN A 240 -18.24 0.58 -17.85
N MET A 241 -17.01 0.36 -17.38
CA MET A 241 -16.68 -0.61 -16.32
C MET A 241 -16.79 -0.04 -14.90
N MET A 242 -17.18 1.22 -14.76
CA MET A 242 -17.37 1.88 -13.47
C MET A 242 -18.78 2.44 -13.37
N GLU A 243 -19.47 2.09 -12.29
CA GLU A 243 -20.79 2.65 -11.98
C GLU A 243 -20.64 4.04 -11.36
N THR A 244 -21.16 5.05 -12.04
CA THR A 244 -21.11 6.45 -11.58
C THR A 244 -21.95 6.71 -10.34
N ASP A 245 -22.93 5.86 -10.05
CA ASP A 245 -23.85 6.03 -8.92
C ASP A 245 -23.18 5.84 -7.57
N ASN A 246 -22.12 5.03 -7.52
CA ASN A 246 -21.34 4.83 -6.31
C ASN A 246 -20.34 5.96 -6.06
N LEU A 247 -20.11 6.87 -7.01
CA LEU A 247 -19.22 8.02 -6.82
C LEU A 247 -19.95 9.14 -6.08
N THR A 248 -19.30 9.69 -5.04
CA THR A 248 -19.84 10.83 -4.28
C THR A 248 -20.27 12.00 -5.17
N LYS A 249 -21.54 12.40 -5.05
CA LYS A 249 -22.16 13.50 -5.81
C LYS A 249 -21.97 14.87 -5.15
N ASP A 250 -21.28 14.92 -4.01
CA ASP A 250 -20.97 16.18 -3.33
C ASP A 250 -20.08 17.06 -4.21
N GLN A 251 -20.55 18.26 -4.50
CA GLN A 251 -19.87 19.24 -5.34
C GLN A 251 -18.56 19.76 -4.73
N LYS A 252 -18.38 19.59 -3.41
CA LYS A 252 -17.10 19.88 -2.75
C LYS A 252 -16.04 18.81 -3.08
N VAL A 253 -16.46 17.66 -3.60
CA VAL A 253 -15.58 16.53 -3.91
C VAL A 253 -15.20 16.57 -5.38
N ASN A 254 -14.20 17.39 -5.66
CA ASN A 254 -13.69 17.61 -7.00
C ASN A 254 -13.26 16.29 -7.68
N VAL A 255 -12.81 15.29 -6.94
CA VAL A 255 -12.45 13.97 -7.50
C VAL A 255 -13.65 13.23 -8.08
N GLY A 256 -14.79 13.20 -7.38
CA GLY A 256 -15.98 12.48 -7.82
C GLY A 256 -16.57 13.09 -9.08
N PHE A 257 -16.56 14.43 -9.15
CA PHE A 257 -16.91 15.15 -10.36
C PHE A 257 -15.95 14.84 -11.52
N ALA A 258 -14.65 14.93 -11.29
CA ALA A 258 -13.63 14.69 -12.32
C ALA A 258 -13.73 13.27 -12.91
N MET A 259 -14.00 12.29 -12.05
CA MET A 259 -14.22 10.91 -12.47
C MET A 259 -15.50 10.76 -13.30
N ARG A 260 -16.63 11.33 -12.86
CA ARG A 260 -17.86 11.34 -13.66
C ARG A 260 -17.68 12.01 -15.02
N TYR A 261 -16.94 13.11 -15.07
CA TYR A 261 -16.60 13.79 -16.32
C TYR A 261 -15.84 12.88 -17.29
N ALA A 262 -14.79 12.20 -16.81
CA ALA A 262 -14.01 11.28 -17.63
C ALA A 262 -14.83 10.07 -18.12
N LEU A 263 -15.81 9.62 -17.34
CA LEU A 263 -16.68 8.50 -17.71
C LEU A 263 -17.70 8.85 -18.82
N LEU A 264 -17.92 10.14 -19.14
CA LEU A 264 -18.76 10.55 -20.28
C LEU A 264 -18.23 10.05 -21.63
N GLY A 265 -16.93 9.78 -21.73
CA GLY A 265 -16.32 9.24 -22.95
C GLY A 265 -14.81 9.36 -22.96
N ARG A 266 -14.16 8.61 -23.85
CA ARG A 266 -12.69 8.61 -23.96
C ARG A 266 -12.11 9.99 -24.29
N ASP A 267 -12.80 10.79 -25.10
CA ASP A 267 -12.35 12.16 -25.42
C ASP A 267 -12.30 13.04 -24.17
N LYS A 268 -13.31 12.90 -23.29
CA LYS A 268 -13.40 13.64 -22.02
C LYS A 268 -12.35 13.18 -21.02
N ALA A 269 -12.11 11.86 -20.96
CA ALA A 269 -11.00 11.31 -20.19
C ALA A 269 -9.64 11.79 -20.71
N GLY A 270 -9.45 11.87 -22.03
CA GLY A 270 -8.23 12.37 -22.67
C GLY A 270 -7.99 13.87 -22.39
N GLU A 271 -9.04 14.68 -22.48
CA GLU A 271 -8.99 16.12 -22.13
C GLU A 271 -8.51 16.32 -20.69
N LEU A 272 -9.12 15.60 -19.74
CA LEU A 272 -8.75 15.68 -18.33
C LEU A 272 -7.34 15.11 -18.08
N ARG A 273 -6.96 14.01 -18.75
CA ARG A 273 -5.62 13.41 -18.67
C ARG A 273 -4.56 14.42 -19.06
N ASN A 274 -4.73 15.09 -20.20
CA ASN A 274 -3.79 16.10 -20.68
C ASN A 274 -3.67 17.27 -19.70
N ALA A 275 -4.78 17.72 -19.11
CA ALA A 275 -4.77 18.80 -18.12
C ALA A 275 -4.03 18.42 -16.83
N ILE A 276 -4.16 17.17 -16.37
CA ILE A 276 -3.46 16.65 -15.19
C ILE A 276 -1.96 16.44 -15.48
N GLU A 277 -1.63 15.82 -16.61
CA GLU A 277 -0.25 15.53 -17.02
C GLU A 277 0.56 16.81 -17.26
N ALA A 278 -0.08 17.90 -17.70
CA ALA A 278 0.55 19.20 -17.89
C ALA A 278 1.00 19.87 -16.57
N VAL A 279 0.56 19.39 -15.40
CA VAL A 279 0.96 19.95 -14.10
C VAL A 279 2.23 19.25 -13.59
N PRO A 280 3.35 19.99 -13.41
CA PRO A 280 4.58 19.45 -12.85
C PRO A 280 4.35 18.88 -11.44
N ALA A 281 5.05 17.81 -11.10
CA ALA A 281 4.90 17.14 -9.80
C ALA A 281 5.05 18.09 -8.59
N SER A 282 5.94 19.09 -8.70
CA SER A 282 6.18 20.11 -7.67
C SER A 282 5.01 21.08 -7.43
N GLU A 283 4.05 21.17 -8.37
CA GLU A 283 2.90 22.06 -8.31
C GLU A 283 1.58 21.32 -8.00
N ARG A 284 1.65 20.00 -7.80
CA ARG A 284 0.49 19.15 -7.58
C ARG A 284 -0.07 19.32 -6.17
N ASN A 285 -1.09 20.16 -6.05
CA ASN A 285 -1.84 20.40 -4.80
C ASN A 285 -3.36 20.43 -5.04
N VAL A 286 -4.14 20.49 -3.95
CA VAL A 286 -5.62 20.47 -4.01
C VAL A 286 -6.18 21.67 -4.77
N GLU A 287 -5.61 22.86 -4.60
CA GLU A 287 -6.07 24.08 -5.27
C GLU A 287 -5.89 23.98 -6.79
N ARG A 288 -4.73 23.48 -7.24
CA ARG A 288 -4.42 23.29 -8.65
C ARG A 288 -5.35 22.27 -9.28
N PHE A 289 -5.60 21.16 -8.59
CA PHE A 289 -6.57 20.17 -9.05
C PHE A 289 -7.98 20.76 -9.15
N THR A 290 -8.41 21.51 -8.14
CA THR A 290 -9.71 22.18 -8.11
C THR A 290 -9.88 23.16 -9.27
N LYS A 291 -8.84 23.92 -9.63
CA LYS A 291 -8.86 24.82 -10.79
C LYS A 291 -9.07 24.06 -12.10
N ILE A 292 -8.42 22.90 -12.27
CA ILE A 292 -8.65 22.03 -13.44
C ILE A 292 -10.11 21.59 -13.46
N VAL A 293 -10.61 21.04 -12.36
CA VAL A 293 -11.99 20.51 -12.29
C VAL A 293 -13.03 21.59 -12.55
N ASN A 294 -12.88 22.78 -11.98
CA ASN A 294 -13.80 23.91 -12.19
C ASN A 294 -13.79 24.45 -13.63
N SER A 295 -12.75 24.17 -14.41
CA SER A 295 -12.70 24.54 -15.83
C SER A 295 -13.49 23.57 -16.72
N LEU A 296 -13.81 22.37 -16.21
CA LEU A 296 -14.56 21.35 -16.94
C LEU A 296 -16.06 21.67 -16.89
N GLN A 297 -16.76 21.48 -18.01
CA GLN A 297 -18.21 21.64 -18.09
C GLN A 297 -18.87 20.27 -18.29
N LEU A 298 -19.70 19.83 -17.35
CA LEU A 298 -20.66 18.75 -17.59
C LEU A 298 -21.77 19.33 -18.48
N LYS A 299 -21.74 19.02 -19.78
CA LYS A 299 -22.84 19.29 -20.71
C LYS A 299 -23.57 18.00 -21.00
#